data_AF-F1TFC4-F1
#
_entry.id   AF-F1TFC4-F1
#
_cell.length_a   1.000
_cell.length_b   1.000
_cell.length_c   1.000
_cell.angle_alpha   90.00
_cell.angle_beta   90.00
_cell.angle_gamma   90.00
#
_symmetry.space_group_name_H-M   'P 1'
#
loop_
_entity.id
_entity.type
_entity.pdbx_description
1 polymer ?
#
loop_
_entity_poly.entity_id
_entity_poly.type
_entity_poly.pdbx_seq_one_letter_code
_entity_poly.pdbx_strand_id
1 'polypeptide(L)'
;MKLYGRIIKQGKLINEAWAEPQGASEDFRDQLEECLIQVCKKLDIEVPIWLKKNTTEFGLYRKTSFNGDHFGEEIKFDRFEITLY
;
A
#
# COMPACT_ATOMS: atom_id res chain seq x y z
N MET A 1 10.03 3.12 10.19
CA MET A 1 9.77 3.29 8.74
C MET A 1 8.52 4.13 8.56
N LYS A 2 8.31 4.81 7.44
CA LYS A 2 7.02 5.50 7.19
C LYS A 2 6.45 5.08 5.83
N LEU A 3 5.22 4.58 5.82
CA LEU A 3 4.53 4.16 4.59
C LEU A 3 3.52 5.22 4.17
N TYR A 4 3.55 5.58 2.89
CA TYR A 4 2.64 6.52 2.27
C TYR A 4 1.79 5.82 1.23
N GLY A 5 0.48 5.76 1.47
CA GLY A 5 -0.51 5.22 0.54
C GLY A 5 -1.23 6.32 -0.21
N ARG A 6 -1.46 6.10 -1.50
CA ARG A 6 -2.18 7.02 -2.38
C ARG A 6 -3.16 6.28 -3.26
N ILE A 7 -4.38 6.79 -3.35
CA ILE A 7 -5.39 6.30 -4.27
C ILE A 7 -5.50 7.26 -5.44
N ILE A 8 -5.31 6.74 -6.65
CA ILE A 8 -5.40 7.50 -7.88
C ILE A 8 -6.63 7.05 -8.65
N LYS A 9 -7.41 8.03 -9.08
CA LYS A 9 -8.55 7.84 -9.98
C LYS A 9 -8.52 8.87 -11.11
N GLN A 10 -8.61 8.42 -12.36
CA GLN A 10 -8.53 9.24 -13.57
C GLN A 10 -7.30 10.17 -13.58
N GLY A 11 -6.17 9.66 -13.10
CA GLY A 11 -4.91 10.40 -13.00
C GLY A 11 -4.86 11.45 -11.88
N LYS A 12 -5.90 11.55 -11.04
CA LYS A 12 -5.95 12.46 -9.89
C LYS A 12 -5.80 11.69 -8.58
N LEU A 13 -5.09 12.29 -7.63
CA LEU A 13 -5.07 11.81 -6.25
C LEU A 13 -6.43 12.08 -5.63
N ILE A 14 -7.13 11.03 -5.20
CA ILE A 14 -8.45 11.15 -4.57
C ILE A 14 -8.40 10.93 -3.06
N ASN A 15 -7.44 10.15 -2.58
CA ASN A 15 -7.23 9.94 -1.15
C ASN A 15 -5.77 9.56 -0.89
N GLU A 16 -5.29 9.87 0.31
CA GLU A 16 -3.92 9.58 0.73
C GLU A 16 -3.86 9.34 2.24
N ALA A 17 -2.95 8.49 2.67
CA ALA A 17 -2.78 8.19 4.09
C ALA A 17 -1.33 7.85 4.40
N TRP A 18 -0.92 8.24 5.61
CA TRP A 18 0.37 7.87 6.18
C TRP A 18 0.15 6.82 7.26
N ALA A 19 1.01 5.81 7.30
CA ALA A 19 1.12 4.88 8.42
C ALA A 19 2.57 4.76 8.89
N GLU A 20 2.68 4.54 10.19
CA GLU A 20 3.94 4.35 10.89
C GLU A 20 3.75 3.10 11.76
N PRO A 21 4.75 2.21 11.80
CA PRO A 21 4.65 1.01 12.60
C PRO A 21 4.61 1.42 14.06
N GLN A 22 3.62 0.90 14.79
CA GLN A 22 3.45 1.16 16.22
C GLN A 22 4.04 0.02 17.07
N GLY A 23 4.21 -1.16 16.49
CA GLY A 23 4.79 -2.32 17.15
C GLY A 23 6.30 -2.21 17.36
N ALA A 24 6.80 -2.91 18.38
CA ALA A 24 8.23 -3.10 18.66
C ALA A 24 8.90 -4.18 17.77
N SER A 25 8.23 -4.65 16.71
CA SER A 25 8.81 -5.68 15.85
C SER A 25 10.04 -5.13 15.15
N GLU A 26 11.15 -5.86 15.20
CA GLU A 26 12.39 -5.51 14.52
C GLU A 26 12.37 -5.92 13.03
N ASP A 27 11.48 -6.84 12.65
CA ASP A 27 11.41 -7.34 11.28
C ASP A 27 10.70 -6.36 10.35
N PHE A 28 11.40 -5.99 9.28
CA PHE A 28 10.92 -5.06 8.27
C PHE A 28 9.62 -5.54 7.61
N ARG A 29 9.47 -6.86 7.40
CA ARG A 29 8.28 -7.42 6.76
C ARG A 29 7.04 -7.22 7.63
N ASP A 30 7.14 -7.50 8.93
CA ASP A 30 6.03 -7.32 9.87
C ASP A 30 5.64 -5.85 9.99
N GLN A 31 6.63 -4.95 10.09
CA GLN A 31 6.37 -3.51 10.11
C GLN A 31 5.70 -3.02 8.82
N LEU A 32 6.11 -3.53 7.66
CA LEU A 32 5.52 -3.18 6.37
C LEU A 32 4.07 -3.66 6.27
N GLU A 33 3.81 -4.91 6.68
CA GLU A 33 2.47 -5.49 6.69
C GLU A 33 1.53 -4.72 7.61
N GLU A 34 1.98 -4.39 8.83
CA GLU A 34 1.23 -3.55 9.76
C GLU A 34 0.90 -2.19 9.16
N CYS A 35 1.89 -1.51 8.56
CA CYS A 35 1.68 -0.23 7.90
C CYS A 35 0.71 -0.32 6.73
N LEU A 36 0.82 -1.37 5.91
CA LEU A 36 -0.07 -1.60 4.76
C LEU A 36 -1.52 -1.72 5.23
N ILE A 37 -1.77 -2.56 6.24
CA ILE A 37 -3.10 -2.76 6.82
C ILE A 37 -3.64 -1.44 7.38
N GLN A 38 -2.81 -0.67 8.10
CA GLN A 38 -3.22 0.63 8.63
C GLN A 38 -3.56 1.64 7.53
N VAL A 39 -2.77 1.71 6.47
CA VAL A 39 -3.04 2.58 5.32
C VAL A 39 -4.35 2.19 4.65
N CYS A 40 -4.56 0.91 4.34
CA CYS A 40 -5.80 0.41 3.73
C CYS A 40 -7.01 0.75 4.61
N LYS A 41 -6.92 0.55 5.92
CA LYS A 41 -7.97 0.92 6.88
C LYS A 41 -8.26 2.42 6.90
N LYS A 42 -7.24 3.28 6.85
CA LYS A 42 -7.41 4.75 6.80
C LYS A 42 -8.05 5.22 5.49
N LEU A 43 -7.79 4.50 4.41
CA LEU A 43 -8.28 4.81 3.08
C LEU A 43 -9.64 4.18 2.75
N ASP A 44 -10.18 3.35 3.66
CA ASP A 44 -11.43 2.60 3.49
C ASP A 44 -11.40 1.68 2.25
N ILE A 45 -10.29 0.95 2.07
CA ILE A 45 -10.10 -0.02 0.98
C ILE A 45 -9.71 -1.40 1.52
N GLU A 46 -9.97 -2.43 0.72
CA GLU A 46 -9.47 -3.78 0.98
C GLU A 46 -7.93 -3.82 0.95
N VAL A 47 -7.33 -4.81 1.62
CA VAL A 47 -5.89 -5.05 1.56
C VAL A 47 -5.56 -5.78 0.27
N PRO A 48 -4.75 -5.21 -0.64
CA PRO A 48 -4.41 -5.86 -1.90
C PRO A 48 -3.58 -7.12 -1.68
N ILE A 49 -3.74 -8.08 -2.58
CA ILE A 49 -2.89 -9.26 -2.69
C ILE A 49 -1.48 -8.81 -3.10
N TRP A 50 -0.49 -9.22 -2.30
CA TRP A 50 0.91 -8.94 -2.61
C TRP A 50 1.48 -9.98 -3.59
N LEU A 51 1.82 -9.56 -4.81
CA LEU A 51 2.43 -10.44 -5.80
C LEU A 51 3.96 -10.34 -5.75
N LYS A 52 4.64 -11.36 -6.29
CA LYS A 52 6.12 -11.39 -6.37
C LYS A 52 6.70 -10.16 -7.06
N LYS A 53 5.99 -9.61 -8.05
CA LYS A 53 6.40 -8.40 -8.77
C LYS A 53 6.47 -7.19 -7.82
N ASN A 54 5.50 -7.07 -6.90
CA ASN A 54 5.48 -5.98 -5.91
C ASN A 54 6.71 -6.06 -5.00
N THR A 55 7.16 -7.26 -4.60
CA THR A 55 8.38 -7.42 -3.81
C THR A 55 9.62 -6.92 -4.54
N THR A 56 9.77 -7.25 -5.82
CA THR A 56 10.92 -6.79 -6.62
C THR A 56 10.91 -5.27 -6.81
N GLU A 57 9.76 -4.70 -7.18
CA GLU A 57 9.63 -3.25 -7.38
C GLU A 57 9.84 -2.49 -6.06
N PHE A 58 9.26 -2.98 -4.96
CA PHE A 58 9.40 -2.36 -3.66
C PHE A 58 10.82 -2.44 -3.11
N GLY A 59 11.54 -3.54 -3.33
CA GLY A 59 12.94 -3.67 -2.95
C GLY A 59 13.86 -2.71 -3.70
N LEU A 60 13.59 -2.46 -4.99
CA LEU A 60 14.41 -1.57 -5.83
C LEU A 60 14.06 -0.08 -5.66
N TYR A 61 12.77 0.24 -5.65
CA TYR A 61 12.29 1.61 -5.75
C TYR A 61 11.65 2.12 -4.47
N ARG A 62 11.53 1.28 -3.43
CA ARG A 62 10.77 1.59 -2.22
C ARG A 62 9.33 2.01 -2.53
N LYS A 63 8.80 1.54 -3.67
CA LYS A 63 7.49 1.92 -4.20
C LYS A 63 6.89 0.74 -4.94
N THR A 64 5.59 0.55 -4.81
CA THR A 64 4.83 -0.37 -5.68
C THR A 64 3.40 0.13 -5.86
N SER A 65 2.69 -0.42 -6.83
CA SER A 65 1.32 -0.06 -7.18
C SER A 65 0.46 -1.30 -7.36
N PHE A 66 -0.78 -1.20 -6.89
CA PHE A 66 -1.81 -2.23 -6.95
C PHE A 66 -2.96 -1.69 -7.82
N ASN A 67 -3.41 -2.50 -8.77
CA ASN A 67 -4.56 -2.24 -9.62
C ASN A 67 -5.69 -3.23 -9.29
N GLY A 68 -6.80 -3.21 -10.04
CA GLY A 68 -7.96 -4.07 -9.79
C GLY A 68 -7.64 -5.57 -9.71
N ASP A 69 -6.62 -6.04 -10.45
CA ASP A 69 -6.20 -7.45 -10.41
C ASP A 69 -5.63 -7.90 -9.06
N HIS A 70 -5.28 -6.96 -8.18
CA HIS A 70 -4.76 -7.25 -6.84
C HIS A 70 -5.87 -7.30 -5.77
N PHE A 71 -7.12 -7.05 -6.12
CA PHE A 71 -8.25 -7.05 -5.18
C PHE A 71 -9.23 -8.18 -5.52
N GLY A 72 -9.89 -8.73 -4.51
CA GLY A 72 -10.90 -9.77 -4.72
C GLY A 72 -12.22 -9.21 -5.29
N GLU A 73 -12.46 -7.92 -5.06
CA GLU A 73 -13.68 -7.21 -5.46
C GLU A 73 -13.37 -6.03 -6.41
N GLU A 74 -14.41 -5.54 -7.09
CA GLU A 74 -14.29 -4.37 -7.96
C GLU A 74 -13.94 -3.11 -7.15
N ILE A 75 -12.77 -2.52 -7.45
CA ILE A 75 -12.31 -1.29 -6.82
C ILE A 75 -12.91 -0.05 -7.50
N LYS A 76 -13.18 0.99 -6.71
CA LYS A 76 -13.73 2.27 -7.19
C LYS A 76 -12.66 3.25 -7.70
N PHE A 77 -11.41 2.81 -7.83
CA PHE A 77 -10.23 3.60 -8.18
C PHE A 77 -9.39 2.88 -9.24
N ASP A 78 -8.47 3.60 -9.91
CA ASP A 78 -7.65 3.01 -10.97
C ASP A 78 -6.43 2.28 -10.42
N ARG A 79 -5.79 2.86 -9.40
CA ARG A 79 -4.66 2.23 -8.70
C ARG A 79 -4.46 2.77 -7.29
N PHE A 80 -3.93 1.92 -6.44
CA PHE A 80 -3.42 2.23 -5.12
C PHE A 80 -1.89 2.14 -5.14
N GLU A 81 -1.18 3.20 -4.80
CA GLU A 81 0.28 3.24 -4.76
C GLU A 81 0.76 3.32 -3.30
N ILE A 82 1.79 2.55 -2.98
CA ILE A 82 2.52 2.70 -1.71
C ILE A 82 3.95 3.11 -1.96
N THR A 83 4.46 4.01 -1.12
CA THR A 83 5.85 4.44 -1.10
C THR A 83 6.39 4.40 0.33
N LEU A 84 7.58 3.83 0.50
CA LEU A 84 8.31 3.81 1.75
C LEU A 84 9.28 4.99 1.82
N TYR A 85 9.18 5.74 2.92
CA TYR A 85 10.06 6.83 3.31
C TYR A 85 10.94 6.42 4.49
#